data_AF-A0A924TD21-F1
#
_entry.id   AF-A0A924TD21-F1
#
_cell.length_a   1.000
_cell.length_b   1.000
_cell.length_c   1.000
_cell.angle_alpha   90.00
_cell.angle_beta   90.00
_cell.angle_gamma   90.00
#
_symmetry.space_group_name_H-M   'P 1'
#
loop_
_entity.id
_entity.type
_entity.pdbx_description
1 polymer ?
#
loop_
_entity_poly.entity_id
_entity_poly.type
_entity_poly.pdbx_seq_one_letter_code
_entity_poly.pdbx_strand_id
1 'polypeptide(L)'
;MSDTASKPPKASKFPLRLNQLAAAPKLPKGAPIARKPAQVLSAHLVATPSASIAAARAVLRPQALLQHSVDHALSAKSPSGLGLDSADVRVRMVERLRGEGIQHPSVLNAMLRVQRHRFVDSALVIQAYEDTSLPIGHGQTISKPSVVARMIELLMGGAQARATLHLGKVLEIGTGCGYQAAVLACVAKHVVSVERVKALHDKARALLVDERAVSVRLVYGDGMRGHAPNAPYDSIIAAAGGEALPEDWLAQLAVGGRLVAPVAVGSSRQALVVVDRTVQGFERHVFETVQFVPLKSGMVR
;
A
#
# COMPACT_ATOMS: atom_id res chain seq x y z
N MET A 1 -54.49 -30.75 15.74
CA MET A 1 -53.98 -29.60 16.51
C MET A 1 -52.74 -29.09 15.78
N SER A 2 -52.83 -27.85 15.30
CA SER A 2 -51.76 -26.89 14.97
C SER A 2 -50.55 -27.32 14.13
N ASP A 3 -50.68 -26.96 12.86
CA ASP A 3 -49.72 -26.63 11.80
C ASP A 3 -48.72 -25.52 12.20
N THR A 4 -47.44 -25.60 11.80
CA THR A 4 -46.55 -24.44 11.55
C THR A 4 -45.33 -24.86 10.72
N ALA A 5 -45.44 -24.72 9.39
CA ALA A 5 -44.32 -24.78 8.46
C ALA A 5 -43.51 -23.45 8.48
N SER A 6 -42.20 -23.54 8.70
CA SER A 6 -41.27 -22.40 8.64
C SER A 6 -40.82 -22.13 7.20
N LYS A 7 -40.82 -20.85 6.80
CA LYS A 7 -40.54 -20.37 5.44
C LYS A 7 -39.10 -19.84 5.35
N PRO A 8 -38.33 -20.12 4.28
CA PRO A 8 -36.94 -19.68 4.18
C PRO A 8 -36.82 -18.18 3.82
N PRO A 9 -35.72 -17.50 4.24
CA PRO A 9 -35.51 -16.08 3.97
C PRO A 9 -35.17 -15.79 2.50
N LYS A 10 -35.73 -14.69 1.99
CA LYS A 10 -35.61 -14.21 0.60
C LYS A 10 -34.25 -13.55 0.34
N ALA A 11 -33.64 -13.92 -0.79
CA ALA A 11 -32.42 -13.33 -1.32
C ALA A 11 -32.59 -11.86 -1.75
N SER A 12 -31.64 -11.02 -1.37
CA SER A 12 -31.48 -9.63 -1.79
C SER A 12 -31.01 -9.55 -3.24
N LYS A 13 -31.85 -8.99 -4.12
CA LYS A 13 -31.50 -8.66 -5.52
C LYS A 13 -30.93 -7.24 -5.58
N PHE A 14 -29.61 -7.16 -5.66
CA PHE A 14 -28.88 -6.00 -6.20
C PHE A 14 -28.28 -6.39 -7.56
N PRO A 15 -28.10 -5.47 -8.52
CA PRO A 15 -28.22 -4.01 -8.41
C PRO A 15 -29.47 -3.41 -9.10
N LEU A 16 -29.86 -2.23 -8.62
CA LEU A 16 -31.00 -1.43 -9.12
C LEU A 16 -30.71 -0.79 -10.49
N ARG A 17 -31.72 -0.77 -11.37
CA ARG A 17 -31.67 -0.19 -12.72
C ARG A 17 -31.90 1.33 -12.70
N LEU A 18 -31.21 2.04 -13.61
CA LEU A 18 -30.99 3.49 -13.66
C LEU A 18 -32.21 4.39 -14.01
N ASN A 19 -33.46 3.91 -13.97
CA ASN A 19 -34.63 4.68 -14.43
C ASN A 19 -35.60 5.13 -13.32
N GLN A 20 -35.13 5.33 -12.08
CA GLN A 20 -36.01 5.72 -10.95
C GLN A 20 -35.51 6.91 -10.11
N LEU A 21 -34.71 7.82 -10.67
CA LEU A 21 -34.44 9.12 -10.05
C LEU A 21 -35.28 10.23 -10.70
N ALA A 22 -36.45 10.54 -10.12
CA ALA A 22 -37.10 11.82 -10.29
C ALA A 22 -38.01 12.13 -9.09
N ALA A 23 -37.98 13.40 -8.67
CA ALA A 23 -38.79 14.08 -7.64
C ALA A 23 -38.29 14.04 -6.18
N ALA A 24 -37.69 15.16 -5.76
CA ALA A 24 -37.42 15.52 -4.36
C ALA A 24 -38.62 16.26 -3.73
N PRO A 25 -38.96 16.05 -2.44
CA PRO A 25 -39.98 16.83 -1.76
C PRO A 25 -39.40 18.04 -0.99
N LYS A 26 -40.17 19.13 -0.97
CA LYS A 26 -39.88 20.44 -0.33
C LYS A 26 -40.15 20.41 1.18
N LEU A 27 -39.35 21.15 1.94
CA LEU A 27 -39.49 21.43 3.38
C LEU A 27 -40.55 22.51 3.70
N PRO A 28 -41.31 22.41 4.80
CA PRO A 28 -42.22 23.46 5.26
C PRO A 28 -41.57 24.48 6.22
N LYS A 29 -42.16 25.68 6.25
CA LYS A 29 -41.73 26.91 6.93
C LYS A 29 -42.33 27.07 8.35
N GLY A 30 -41.48 27.49 9.30
CA GLY A 30 -41.63 28.60 10.27
C GLY A 30 -42.77 28.66 11.31
N ALA A 31 -42.40 28.95 12.57
CA ALA A 31 -42.88 30.04 13.48
C ALA A 31 -42.71 29.62 14.99
N PRO A 32 -42.95 30.49 15.99
CA PRO A 32 -41.94 31.35 16.62
C PRO A 32 -41.73 31.11 18.14
N ILE A 33 -40.72 31.79 18.69
CA ILE A 33 -40.21 31.72 20.07
C ILE A 33 -41.08 32.53 21.04
N ALA A 34 -41.39 31.96 22.22
CA ALA A 34 -42.01 32.64 23.36
C ALA A 34 -41.01 32.90 24.50
N ARG A 35 -40.98 34.14 25.00
CA ARG A 35 -40.23 34.63 26.18
C ARG A 35 -41.15 34.67 27.42
N LYS A 36 -40.61 34.43 28.62
CA LYS A 36 -41.06 35.02 29.92
C LYS A 36 -40.08 34.68 31.08
N PRO A 37 -40.15 35.33 32.27
CA PRO A 37 -39.19 36.38 32.65
C PRO A 37 -38.35 36.08 33.91
N ALA A 38 -37.47 37.04 34.24
CA ALA A 38 -36.48 37.03 35.31
C ALA A 38 -37.04 37.28 36.73
N GLN A 39 -36.29 36.81 37.74
CA GLN A 39 -36.35 37.28 39.12
C GLN A 39 -35.01 37.85 39.59
N VAL A 40 -35.14 38.81 40.50
CA VAL A 40 -34.25 39.91 40.87
C VAL A 40 -33.50 39.58 42.16
N LEU A 41 -32.26 40.08 42.33
CA LEU A 41 -31.72 40.42 43.65
C LEU A 41 -30.75 41.60 43.55
N SER A 42 -31.05 42.60 44.40
CA SER A 42 -30.52 43.96 44.59
C SER A 42 -29.00 44.05 44.78
N ALA A 43 -28.27 44.95 44.11
CA ALA A 43 -28.10 46.41 44.30
C ALA A 43 -27.25 46.82 45.51
N HIS A 44 -26.03 47.32 45.22
CA HIS A 44 -25.50 48.51 45.90
C HIS A 44 -24.70 49.36 44.90
N LEU A 45 -25.22 50.58 44.69
CA LEU A 45 -24.66 51.68 43.91
C LEU A 45 -23.57 52.39 44.74
N VAL A 46 -22.45 52.69 44.10
CA VAL A 46 -21.65 53.89 44.41
C VAL A 46 -21.48 54.64 43.09
N ALA A 47 -21.83 55.92 43.10
CA ALA A 47 -21.94 56.77 41.93
C ALA A 47 -20.71 57.66 41.70
N THR A 48 -20.66 58.18 40.47
CA THR A 48 -20.01 59.40 39.93
C THR A 48 -18.66 59.23 39.22
N PRO A 49 -18.30 60.11 38.25
CA PRO A 49 -19.12 60.77 37.24
C PRO A 49 -18.57 60.64 35.79
N SER A 50 -19.48 60.86 34.84
CA SER A 50 -19.35 61.27 33.44
C SER A 50 -17.96 61.25 32.76
N ALA A 51 -17.79 60.36 31.78
CA ALA A 51 -16.81 60.49 30.71
C ALA A 51 -17.40 60.03 29.37
N SER A 52 -17.26 60.90 28.38
CA SER A 52 -17.65 60.76 26.97
C SER A 52 -17.41 59.38 26.36
N ILE A 53 -18.45 58.77 25.77
CA ILE A 53 -18.33 57.56 24.94
C ILE A 53 -18.01 57.99 23.51
N ALA A 54 -16.72 58.02 23.16
CA ALA A 54 -16.32 57.91 21.77
C ALA A 54 -16.49 56.44 21.33
N ALA A 55 -17.54 56.16 20.57
CA ALA A 55 -17.79 54.85 19.99
C ALA A 55 -16.67 54.50 18.99
N ALA A 56 -15.68 53.73 19.44
CA ALA A 56 -14.75 53.06 18.53
C ALA A 56 -15.54 51.98 17.76
N ARG A 57 -15.84 52.26 16.49
CA ARG A 57 -16.30 51.26 15.52
C ARG A 57 -15.33 50.08 15.55
N ALA A 58 -15.76 48.95 16.09
CA ALA A 58 -15.06 47.69 15.92
C ALA A 58 -15.05 47.37 14.42
N VAL A 59 -13.90 47.56 13.79
CA VAL A 59 -13.68 47.09 12.42
C VAL A 59 -13.80 45.57 12.49
N LEU A 60 -14.87 45.03 11.90
CA LEU A 60 -15.00 43.60 11.58
C LEU A 60 -13.88 43.25 10.60
N ARG A 61 -12.67 42.99 11.14
CA ARG A 61 -11.62 42.33 10.38
C ARG A 61 -12.00 40.86 10.32
N PRO A 62 -12.12 40.24 9.14
CA PRO A 62 -12.27 38.79 9.05
C PRO A 62 -10.96 38.15 9.54
N GLN A 63 -10.83 37.96 10.85
CA GLN A 63 -9.68 37.33 11.48
C GLN A 63 -9.64 35.81 11.23
N ALA A 64 -10.66 35.23 10.58
CA ALA A 64 -10.64 33.83 10.16
C ALA A 64 -9.33 33.50 9.41
N LEU A 65 -8.85 34.38 8.53
CA LEU A 65 -7.64 34.13 7.76
C LEU A 65 -6.36 34.11 8.61
N LEU A 66 -6.32 34.92 9.69
CA LEU A 66 -5.21 34.94 10.64
C LEU A 66 -5.27 33.75 11.61
N GLN A 67 -6.45 33.41 12.12
CA GLN A 67 -6.65 32.24 12.98
C GLN A 67 -6.25 30.96 12.24
N HIS A 68 -6.73 30.79 11.00
CA HIS A 68 -6.35 29.66 10.15
C HIS A 68 -4.85 29.65 9.85
N SER A 69 -4.20 30.81 9.68
CA SER A 69 -2.75 30.87 9.47
C SER A 69 -1.95 30.46 10.71
N VAL A 70 -2.44 30.81 11.91
CA VAL A 70 -1.82 30.43 13.18
C VAL A 70 -2.01 28.92 13.40
N ASP A 71 -3.21 28.39 13.17
CA ASP A 71 -3.47 26.95 13.27
C ASP A 71 -2.63 26.15 12.24
N HIS A 72 -2.47 26.66 11.03
CA HIS A 72 -1.61 26.06 10.00
C HIS A 72 -0.13 26.10 10.41
N ALA A 73 0.34 27.21 10.98
CA ALA A 73 1.71 27.36 11.45
C ALA A 73 2.01 26.46 12.66
N LEU A 74 1.03 26.29 13.56
CA LEU A 74 1.14 25.40 14.72
C LEU A 74 1.03 23.91 14.33
N SER A 75 0.35 23.60 13.23
CA SER A 75 0.21 22.24 12.68
C SER A 75 1.35 21.87 11.70
N ALA A 76 2.03 22.85 11.11
CA ALA A 76 3.12 22.65 10.18
C ALA A 76 4.34 22.05 10.88
N LYS A 77 4.54 20.74 10.70
CA LYS A 77 5.81 20.09 11.04
C LYS A 77 6.93 20.71 10.20
N SER A 78 8.06 21.02 10.83
CA SER A 78 9.25 21.50 10.12
C SER A 78 9.63 20.48 9.03
N PRO A 79 9.75 20.89 7.77
CA PRO A 79 10.22 20.00 6.71
C PRO A 79 11.63 19.54 7.09
N SER A 80 11.81 18.23 7.21
CA SER A 80 13.12 17.59 7.38
C SER A 80 13.45 16.86 6.09
N GLY A 81 14.67 17.07 5.59
CA GLY A 81 15.14 16.45 4.36
C GLY A 81 15.19 17.36 3.12
N LEU A 82 15.50 16.78 1.96
CA LEU A 82 15.62 17.46 0.65
C LEU A 82 14.28 17.89 0.04
N GLY A 83 13.17 17.86 0.79
CA GLY A 83 11.81 18.19 0.32
C GLY A 83 11.15 17.08 -0.52
N LEU A 84 11.97 16.26 -1.19
CA LEU A 84 11.60 15.09 -2.01
C LEU A 84 11.50 13.78 -1.22
N ASP A 85 11.93 13.81 0.04
CA ASP A 85 11.93 12.73 1.03
C ASP A 85 10.80 12.86 2.07
N SER A 86 9.98 13.89 1.94
CA SER A 86 8.90 14.16 2.88
C SER A 86 7.99 12.95 3.02
N ALA A 87 7.74 12.57 4.28
CA ALA A 87 6.82 11.49 4.62
C ALA A 87 5.48 11.65 3.87
N ASP A 88 5.08 12.89 3.58
CA ASP A 88 3.86 13.24 2.87
C ASP A 88 3.80 12.70 1.44
N VAL A 89 4.92 12.67 0.70
CA VAL A 89 4.93 12.09 -0.66
C VAL A 89 4.65 10.58 -0.59
N ARG A 90 5.19 9.89 0.42
CA ARG A 90 4.91 8.47 0.65
C ARG A 90 3.47 8.23 1.07
N VAL A 91 2.94 9.07 1.96
CA VAL A 91 1.52 9.02 2.34
C VAL A 91 0.64 9.17 1.10
N ARG A 92 0.90 10.16 0.25
CA ARG A 92 0.15 10.33 -1.02
C ARG A 92 0.25 9.12 -1.94
N MET A 93 1.44 8.53 -2.09
CA MET A 93 1.59 7.29 -2.86
C MET A 93 0.71 6.18 -2.28
N VAL A 94 0.73 5.97 -0.97
CA VAL A 94 -0.06 4.91 -0.31
C VAL A 94 -1.57 5.17 -0.40
N GLU A 95 -2.03 6.42 -0.33
CA GLU A 95 -3.44 6.75 -0.54
C GLU A 95 -3.89 6.48 -1.98
N ARG A 96 -3.03 6.72 -2.98
CA ARG A 96 -3.31 6.30 -4.36
C ARG A 96 -3.43 4.78 -4.48
N LEU A 97 -2.49 4.03 -3.90
CA LEU A 97 -2.55 2.56 -3.87
C LEU A 97 -3.86 2.05 -3.25
N ARG A 98 -4.32 2.69 -2.17
CA ARG A 98 -5.62 2.37 -1.55
C ARG A 98 -6.78 2.65 -2.49
N GLY A 99 -6.78 3.80 -3.17
CA GLY A 99 -7.77 4.16 -4.19
C GLY A 99 -7.81 3.20 -5.38
N GLU A 100 -6.67 2.59 -5.72
CA GLU A 100 -6.52 1.59 -6.77
C GLU A 100 -6.89 0.16 -6.32
N GLY A 101 -7.29 -0.02 -5.06
CA GLY A 101 -7.83 -1.28 -4.54
C GLY A 101 -6.86 -2.13 -3.73
N ILE A 102 -5.66 -1.63 -3.40
CA ILE A 102 -4.79 -2.30 -2.41
C ILE A 102 -5.35 -2.05 -1.01
N GLN A 103 -5.73 -3.11 -0.31
CA GLN A 103 -6.43 -3.03 0.97
C GLN A 103 -5.65 -3.63 2.13
N HIS A 104 -4.64 -4.47 1.89
CA HIS A 104 -3.96 -5.18 2.97
C HIS A 104 -3.16 -4.22 3.88
N PRO A 105 -3.52 -4.05 5.17
CA PRO A 105 -2.92 -3.03 6.04
C PRO A 105 -1.40 -3.17 6.21
N SER A 106 -0.91 -4.39 6.42
CA SER A 106 0.53 -4.65 6.57
C SER A 106 1.33 -4.30 5.31
N VAL A 107 0.73 -4.48 4.13
CA VAL A 107 1.38 -4.15 2.84
C VAL A 107 1.44 -2.64 2.68
N LEU A 108 0.33 -1.94 2.89
CA LEU A 108 0.28 -0.46 2.84
C LEU A 108 1.28 0.16 3.84
N ASN A 109 1.37 -0.39 5.06
CA ASN A 109 2.34 0.07 6.06
C ASN A 109 3.79 -0.19 5.63
N ALA A 110 4.08 -1.33 5.01
CA ALA A 110 5.40 -1.62 4.45
C ALA A 110 5.77 -0.63 3.33
N MET A 111 4.84 -0.35 2.42
CA MET A 111 5.01 0.65 1.35
C MET A 111 5.25 2.07 1.88
N LEU A 112 4.65 2.41 3.03
CA LEU A 112 4.86 3.70 3.71
C LEU A 112 6.25 3.79 4.38
N ARG A 113 6.71 2.67 4.96
CA ARG A 113 7.97 2.58 5.71
C ARG A 113 9.19 2.60 4.80
N VAL A 114 9.17 1.84 3.70
CA VAL A 114 10.34 1.69 2.83
C VAL A 114 10.52 2.91 1.92
N GLN A 115 11.68 3.52 2.02
CA GLN A 115 12.03 4.74 1.30
C GLN A 115 12.45 4.44 -0.14
N ARG A 116 11.47 4.32 -1.05
CA ARG A 116 11.68 3.94 -2.46
C ARG A 116 12.75 4.77 -3.20
N HIS A 117 12.83 6.07 -2.92
CA HIS A 117 13.83 6.96 -3.52
C HIS A 117 15.30 6.56 -3.24
N ARG A 118 15.59 5.81 -2.17
CA ARG A 118 16.95 5.30 -1.88
C ARG A 118 17.40 4.24 -2.89
N PHE A 119 16.47 3.67 -3.65
CA PHE A 119 16.72 2.54 -4.56
C PHE A 119 16.82 2.95 -6.04
N VAL A 120 16.67 4.24 -6.35
CA VAL A 120 16.74 4.79 -7.71
C VAL A 120 17.96 5.70 -7.88
N ASP A 121 18.28 6.05 -9.12
CA ASP A 121 19.30 7.08 -9.38
C ASP A 121 18.84 8.45 -8.85
N SER A 122 19.78 9.26 -8.38
CA SER A 122 19.58 10.65 -7.97
C SER A 122 18.75 11.48 -8.98
N ALA A 123 18.97 11.27 -10.27
CA ALA A 123 18.24 11.97 -11.34
C ALA A 123 16.75 11.61 -11.42
N LEU A 124 16.35 10.48 -10.82
CA LEU A 124 15.00 9.92 -10.89
C LEU A 124 14.24 10.00 -9.55
N VAL A 125 14.86 10.58 -8.51
CA VAL A 125 14.25 10.70 -7.17
C VAL A 125 12.90 11.41 -7.21
N ILE A 126 12.74 12.42 -8.07
CA ILE A 126 11.49 13.17 -8.23
C ILE A 126 10.33 12.29 -8.73
N GLN A 127 10.62 11.18 -9.41
CA GLN A 127 9.64 10.23 -9.94
C GLN A 127 9.51 8.99 -9.05
N ALA A 128 10.30 8.87 -7.98
CA ALA A 128 10.42 7.62 -7.22
C ALA A 128 9.09 7.11 -6.66
N TYR A 129 8.15 8.00 -6.37
CA TYR A 129 6.85 7.69 -5.77
C TYR A 129 5.67 7.82 -6.74
N GLU A 130 5.95 8.14 -8.00
CA GLU A 130 4.96 8.02 -9.05
C GLU A 130 4.72 6.55 -9.38
N ASP A 131 3.51 6.22 -9.84
CA ASP A 131 3.17 4.83 -10.16
C ASP A 131 3.74 4.37 -11.51
N THR A 132 5.07 4.42 -11.61
CA THR A 132 5.82 4.10 -12.82
C THR A 132 7.04 3.24 -12.50
N SER A 133 7.46 2.49 -13.51
CA SER A 133 8.72 1.75 -13.45
C SER A 133 9.86 2.70 -13.81
N LEU A 134 11.00 2.59 -13.12
CA LEU A 134 12.16 3.45 -13.37
C LEU A 134 13.39 2.59 -13.71
N PRO A 135 14.28 3.05 -14.59
CA PRO A 135 15.52 2.31 -14.88
C PRO A 135 16.43 2.28 -13.64
N ILE A 136 17.07 1.13 -13.42
CA ILE A 136 18.04 0.93 -12.32
C ILE A 136 19.44 0.55 -12.83
N GLY A 137 19.66 0.67 -14.15
CA GLY A 137 20.86 0.23 -14.84
C GLY A 137 20.77 -1.20 -15.36
N HIS A 138 21.76 -1.62 -16.16
CA HIS A 138 21.90 -2.99 -16.69
C HIS A 138 20.68 -3.52 -17.46
N GLY A 139 19.89 -2.63 -18.09
CA GLY A 139 18.66 -3.00 -18.80
C GLY A 139 17.53 -3.44 -17.87
N GLN A 140 17.60 -3.15 -16.57
CA GLN A 140 16.60 -3.52 -15.57
C GLN A 140 15.86 -2.30 -15.04
N THR A 141 14.70 -2.56 -14.44
CA THR A 141 13.82 -1.55 -13.87
C THR A 141 13.43 -1.89 -12.44
N ILE A 142 13.17 -0.88 -11.63
CA ILE A 142 12.36 -1.01 -10.42
C ILE A 142 10.88 -1.03 -10.83
N SER A 143 10.12 -2.03 -10.39
CA SER A 143 8.69 -2.18 -10.72
C SER A 143 7.84 -1.06 -10.12
N LYS A 144 6.69 -0.74 -10.74
CA LYS A 144 5.70 0.22 -10.20
C LYS A 144 5.34 -0.07 -8.73
N PRO A 145 5.16 0.95 -7.88
CA PRO A 145 4.61 0.79 -6.53
C PRO A 145 3.34 -0.05 -6.47
N SER A 146 2.39 0.16 -7.38
CA SER A 146 1.13 -0.60 -7.47
C SER A 146 1.36 -2.08 -7.69
N VAL A 147 2.24 -2.42 -8.64
CA VAL A 147 2.59 -3.82 -8.93
C VAL A 147 3.30 -4.49 -7.75
N VAL A 148 4.24 -3.80 -7.11
CA VAL A 148 4.92 -4.30 -5.89
C VAL A 148 3.90 -4.59 -4.79
N ALA A 149 3.06 -3.60 -4.45
CA ALA A 149 2.05 -3.74 -3.40
C ALA A 149 1.06 -4.86 -3.74
N ARG A 150 0.60 -4.93 -4.98
CA ARG A 150 -0.35 -5.92 -5.46
C ARG A 150 0.19 -7.34 -5.36
N MET A 151 1.41 -7.58 -5.79
CA MET A 151 2.01 -8.92 -5.72
C MET A 151 2.19 -9.39 -4.26
N ILE A 152 2.61 -8.50 -3.36
CA ILE A 152 2.72 -8.83 -1.93
C ILE A 152 1.33 -9.06 -1.32
N GLU A 153 0.33 -8.27 -1.68
CA GLU A 153 -1.05 -8.47 -1.23
C GLU A 153 -1.60 -9.83 -1.69
N LEU A 154 -1.32 -10.25 -2.93
CA LEU A 154 -1.68 -11.58 -3.42
C LEU A 154 -1.01 -12.69 -2.60
N LEU A 155 0.26 -12.54 -2.22
CA LEU A 155 0.93 -13.48 -1.31
C LEU A 155 0.25 -13.52 0.06
N MET A 156 -0.10 -12.36 0.63
CA MET A 156 -0.78 -12.28 1.94
C MET A 156 -2.15 -12.98 1.94
N GLY A 157 -2.77 -13.17 0.77
CA GLY A 157 -3.99 -13.97 0.62
C GLY A 157 -3.81 -15.49 0.75
N GLY A 158 -2.56 -15.99 0.76
CA GLY A 158 -2.24 -17.41 0.91
C GLY A 158 -2.69 -17.97 2.28
N ALA A 159 -2.98 -19.27 2.34
CA ALA A 159 -3.52 -19.89 3.55
C ALA A 159 -2.58 -19.70 4.78
N GLN A 160 -1.28 -19.94 4.60
CA GLN A 160 -0.27 -19.75 5.64
C GLN A 160 -0.17 -18.28 6.09
N ALA A 161 -0.15 -17.34 5.14
CA ALA A 161 -0.06 -15.91 5.44
C ALA A 161 -1.31 -15.39 6.18
N ARG A 162 -2.51 -15.83 5.79
CA ARG A 162 -3.75 -15.50 6.52
C ARG A 162 -3.78 -16.06 7.94
N ALA A 163 -3.25 -17.26 8.15
CA ALA A 163 -3.23 -17.89 9.47
C ALA A 163 -2.22 -17.26 10.44
N THR A 164 -1.10 -16.76 9.92
CA THR A 164 0.02 -16.25 10.74
C THR A 164 0.20 -14.74 10.71
N LEU A 165 -0.54 -14.05 9.83
CA LEU A 165 -0.45 -12.62 9.57
C LEU A 165 0.93 -12.15 9.08
N HIS A 166 1.74 -13.06 8.51
CA HIS A 166 3.04 -12.78 7.91
C HIS A 166 3.36 -13.75 6.76
N LEU A 167 4.29 -13.40 5.88
CA LEU A 167 4.70 -14.25 4.73
C LEU A 167 5.66 -15.41 5.06
N GLY A 168 6.12 -15.51 6.32
CA GLY A 168 7.02 -16.59 6.72
C GLY A 168 8.39 -16.46 6.07
N LYS A 169 8.95 -17.55 5.56
CA LYS A 169 10.17 -17.56 4.76
C LYS A 169 9.84 -17.34 3.29
N VAL A 170 10.30 -16.23 2.74
CA VAL A 170 10.07 -15.81 1.37
C VAL A 170 11.29 -16.10 0.49
N LEU A 171 11.06 -16.61 -0.72
CA LEU A 171 12.02 -16.55 -1.82
C LEU A 171 11.60 -15.44 -2.79
N GLU A 172 12.49 -14.50 -3.04
CA GLU A 172 12.36 -13.48 -4.08
C GLU A 172 13.31 -13.80 -5.25
N ILE A 173 12.78 -13.79 -6.47
CA ILE A 173 13.55 -13.93 -7.69
C ILE A 173 13.67 -12.59 -8.40
N GLY A 174 14.90 -12.11 -8.57
CA GLY A 174 15.21 -10.81 -9.17
C GLY A 174 15.27 -9.70 -8.14
N THR A 175 16.34 -9.67 -7.33
CA THR A 175 16.56 -8.60 -6.33
C THR A 175 16.56 -7.21 -6.95
N GLY A 176 17.16 -7.06 -8.14
CA GLY A 176 17.32 -5.78 -8.82
C GLY A 176 18.01 -4.75 -7.93
N CYS A 177 17.33 -3.64 -7.65
CA CYS A 177 17.84 -2.61 -6.76
C CYS A 177 17.67 -2.94 -5.26
N GLY A 178 16.85 -3.94 -4.91
CA GLY A 178 16.57 -4.34 -3.52
C GLY A 178 15.31 -3.75 -2.90
N TYR A 179 14.56 -2.89 -3.60
CA TYR A 179 13.37 -2.25 -3.04
C TYR A 179 12.30 -3.26 -2.61
N GLN A 180 11.96 -4.22 -3.47
CA GLN A 180 10.97 -5.25 -3.19
C GLN A 180 11.40 -6.14 -2.01
N ALA A 181 12.69 -6.52 -1.93
CA ALA A 181 13.28 -7.20 -0.78
C ALA A 181 13.06 -6.45 0.54
N ALA A 182 13.28 -5.12 0.55
CA ALA A 182 13.05 -4.30 1.74
C ALA A 182 11.56 -4.24 2.15
N VAL A 183 10.65 -4.17 1.17
CA VAL A 183 9.20 -4.21 1.46
C VAL A 183 8.80 -5.59 2.00
N LEU A 184 9.31 -6.68 1.42
CA LEU A 184 9.08 -8.04 1.91
C LEU A 184 9.60 -8.22 3.34
N ALA A 185 10.77 -7.65 3.67
CA ALA A 185 11.36 -7.71 5.01
C ALA A 185 10.46 -7.10 6.11
N CYS A 186 9.51 -6.24 5.75
CA CYS A 186 8.54 -5.67 6.68
C CYS A 186 7.36 -6.61 7.00
N VAL A 187 7.09 -7.61 6.15
CA VAL A 187 5.92 -8.50 6.25
C VAL A 187 6.28 -9.99 6.29
N ALA A 188 7.55 -10.34 6.14
CA ALA A 188 8.10 -11.68 6.20
C ALA A 188 8.95 -11.90 7.45
N LYS A 189 9.19 -13.16 7.83
CA LYS A 189 10.17 -13.52 8.86
C LYS A 189 11.59 -13.51 8.30
N HIS A 190 11.76 -14.08 7.11
CA HIS A 190 13.03 -14.13 6.40
C HIS A 190 12.80 -13.99 4.90
N VAL A 191 13.70 -13.31 4.21
CA VAL A 191 13.68 -13.16 2.76
C VAL A 191 14.99 -13.68 2.20
N VAL A 192 14.94 -14.63 1.28
CA VAL A 192 16.07 -15.02 0.44
C VAL A 192 15.83 -14.39 -0.93
N SER A 193 16.71 -13.50 -1.38
CA SER A 193 16.56 -12.80 -2.65
C SER A 193 17.70 -13.14 -3.59
N VAL A 194 17.36 -13.64 -4.79
CA VAL A 194 18.32 -14.11 -5.78
C VAL A 194 18.46 -13.10 -6.91
N GLU A 195 19.70 -12.70 -7.23
CA GLU A 195 20.03 -11.79 -8.32
C GLU A 195 21.12 -12.39 -9.22
N ARG A 196 20.91 -12.30 -10.53
CA ARG A 196 21.83 -12.85 -11.53
C ARG A 196 22.87 -11.85 -12.01
N VAL A 197 22.65 -10.54 -11.87
CA VAL A 197 23.56 -9.47 -12.31
C VAL A 197 24.39 -8.99 -11.12
N LYS A 198 25.71 -9.20 -11.18
CA LYS A 198 26.62 -8.95 -10.04
C LYS A 198 26.60 -7.49 -9.57
N ALA A 199 26.57 -6.54 -10.50
CA ALA A 199 26.51 -5.11 -10.19
C ALA A 199 25.23 -4.73 -9.43
N LEU A 200 24.08 -5.31 -9.80
CA LEU A 200 22.81 -5.09 -9.09
C LEU A 200 22.81 -5.78 -7.73
N HIS A 201 23.32 -7.01 -7.65
CA HIS A 201 23.50 -7.72 -6.37
C HIS A 201 24.36 -6.89 -5.39
N ASP A 202 25.48 -6.35 -5.85
CA ASP A 202 26.37 -5.53 -5.01
C ASP A 202 25.73 -4.19 -4.61
N LYS A 203 24.96 -3.57 -5.52
CA LYS A 203 24.18 -2.37 -5.22
C LYS A 203 23.12 -2.65 -4.14
N ALA A 204 22.33 -3.70 -4.30
CA ALA A 204 21.35 -4.12 -3.30
C ALA A 204 22.01 -4.45 -1.96
N ARG A 205 23.20 -5.08 -1.98
CA ARG A 205 23.99 -5.39 -0.78
C ARG A 205 24.37 -4.15 0.02
N ALA A 206 24.69 -3.06 -0.66
CA ALA A 206 25.05 -1.78 -0.04
C ALA A 206 23.82 -1.00 0.45
N LEU A 207 22.66 -1.16 -0.19
CA LEU A 207 21.42 -0.46 0.20
C LEU A 207 20.67 -1.15 1.33
N LEU A 208 20.74 -2.49 1.41
CA LEU A 208 19.99 -3.32 2.35
C LEU A 208 20.81 -3.70 3.60
N VAL A 209 21.71 -2.84 4.07
CA VAL A 209 22.60 -3.18 5.20
C VAL A 209 21.79 -3.56 6.45
N ASP A 210 20.77 -2.75 6.77
CA ASP A 210 19.96 -2.94 7.97
C ASP A 210 19.05 -4.18 7.83
N GLU A 211 18.39 -4.35 6.69
CA GLU A 211 17.52 -5.49 6.44
C GLU A 211 18.31 -6.80 6.39
N ARG A 212 19.55 -6.79 5.87
CA ARG A 212 20.42 -7.96 5.84
C ARG A 212 20.93 -8.38 7.21
N ALA A 213 21.06 -7.44 8.13
CA ALA A 213 21.44 -7.74 9.51
C ALA A 213 20.33 -8.48 10.26
N VAL A 214 19.07 -8.37 9.80
CA VAL A 214 17.90 -8.87 10.53
C VAL A 214 17.21 -10.04 9.82
N SER A 215 16.85 -9.89 8.54
CA SER A 215 15.93 -10.82 7.88
C SER A 215 16.20 -11.10 6.40
N VAL A 216 17.07 -10.36 5.72
CA VAL A 216 17.33 -10.52 4.27
C VAL A 216 18.66 -11.23 3.99
N ARG A 217 18.60 -12.31 3.22
CA ARG A 217 19.76 -12.99 2.62
C ARG A 217 19.79 -12.69 1.12
N LEU A 218 20.85 -12.04 0.66
CA LEU A 218 21.11 -11.86 -0.77
C LEU A 218 21.95 -13.02 -1.32
N VAL A 219 21.56 -13.51 -2.49
CA VAL A 219 22.24 -14.60 -3.20
C VAL A 219 22.54 -14.12 -4.62
N TYR A 220 23.82 -14.11 -4.99
CA TYR A 220 24.22 -13.98 -6.38
C TYR A 220 24.10 -15.35 -7.06
N GLY A 221 23.15 -15.50 -7.98
CA GLY A 221 22.81 -16.82 -8.52
C GLY A 221 21.80 -16.78 -9.67
N ASP A 222 21.54 -17.94 -10.25
CA ASP A 222 20.49 -18.12 -11.25
C ASP A 222 19.12 -18.28 -10.58
N GLY A 223 18.28 -17.27 -10.73
CA GLY A 223 16.92 -17.25 -10.19
C GLY A 223 16.01 -18.36 -10.71
N MET A 224 16.25 -18.92 -11.90
CA MET A 224 15.45 -20.03 -12.42
C MET A 224 15.57 -21.29 -11.56
N ARG A 225 16.70 -21.46 -10.86
CA ARG A 225 16.95 -22.58 -9.95
C ARG A 225 16.38 -22.37 -8.54
N GLY A 226 15.78 -21.21 -8.28
CA GLY A 226 15.40 -20.79 -6.94
C GLY A 226 16.62 -20.75 -5.99
N HIS A 227 16.44 -21.23 -4.77
CA HIS A 227 17.53 -21.41 -3.83
C HIS A 227 17.26 -22.60 -2.88
N ALA A 228 17.46 -23.81 -3.40
CA ALA A 228 17.24 -25.06 -2.69
C ALA A 228 17.86 -25.14 -1.26
N PRO A 229 19.06 -24.60 -0.98
CA PRO A 229 19.65 -24.69 0.37
C PRO A 229 18.83 -24.06 1.50
N ASN A 230 17.91 -23.13 1.20
CA ASN A 230 17.01 -22.56 2.22
C ASN A 230 15.54 -22.96 2.05
N ALA A 231 15.23 -23.82 1.09
CA ALA A 231 13.91 -24.40 0.92
C ALA A 231 13.54 -25.28 2.15
N PRO A 232 12.24 -25.54 2.39
CA PRO A 232 11.10 -24.99 1.67
C PRO A 232 10.78 -23.53 2.06
N TYR A 233 10.03 -22.85 1.20
CA TYR A 233 9.57 -21.47 1.34
C TYR A 233 8.06 -21.39 1.53
N ASP A 234 7.60 -20.60 2.49
CA ASP A 234 6.17 -20.35 2.70
C ASP A 234 5.58 -19.47 1.60
N SER A 235 6.41 -18.62 1.00
CA SER A 235 6.02 -17.70 -0.07
C SER A 235 7.12 -17.59 -1.12
N ILE A 236 6.75 -17.56 -2.40
CA ILE A 236 7.68 -17.31 -3.51
C ILE A 236 7.16 -16.17 -4.38
N ILE A 237 8.04 -15.24 -4.74
CA ILE A 237 7.70 -14.10 -5.59
C ILE A 237 8.77 -13.84 -6.64
N ALA A 238 8.38 -13.58 -7.88
CA ALA A 238 9.31 -13.26 -8.96
C ALA A 238 9.06 -11.88 -9.56
N ALA A 239 10.11 -11.04 -9.58
CA ALA A 239 10.12 -9.73 -10.21
C ALA A 239 10.67 -9.77 -11.64
N ALA A 240 10.56 -10.90 -12.33
CA ALA A 240 10.88 -11.09 -13.74
C ALA A 240 9.95 -12.15 -14.34
N GLY A 241 9.51 -11.94 -15.59
CA GLY A 241 8.53 -12.81 -16.24
C GLY A 241 9.14 -13.82 -17.19
N GLY A 242 8.68 -15.07 -17.12
CA GLY A 242 9.10 -16.17 -17.99
C GLY A 242 7.95 -16.75 -18.82
N GLU A 243 8.26 -17.68 -19.73
CA GLU A 243 7.26 -18.41 -20.52
C GLU A 243 6.41 -19.34 -19.64
N ALA A 244 7.03 -19.95 -18.64
CA ALA A 244 6.40 -20.82 -17.66
C ALA A 244 7.05 -20.60 -16.28
N LEU A 245 6.40 -21.13 -15.24
CA LEU A 245 6.99 -21.20 -13.90
C LEU A 245 8.04 -22.32 -13.88
N PRO A 246 9.28 -22.07 -13.46
CA PRO A 246 10.27 -23.12 -13.24
C PRO A 246 9.79 -24.17 -12.23
N GLU A 247 10.02 -25.45 -12.54
CA GLU A 247 9.68 -26.58 -11.65
C GLU A 247 10.41 -26.50 -10.31
N ASP A 248 11.65 -25.97 -10.31
CA ASP A 248 12.43 -25.72 -9.11
C ASP A 248 11.68 -24.82 -8.10
N TRP A 249 10.92 -23.83 -8.58
CA TRP A 249 10.15 -22.96 -7.68
C TRP A 249 8.99 -23.74 -7.05
N LEU A 250 8.29 -24.55 -7.83
CA LEU A 250 7.17 -25.38 -7.34
C LEU A 250 7.65 -26.43 -6.34
N ALA A 251 8.79 -27.08 -6.62
CA ALA A 251 9.40 -28.06 -5.73
C ALA A 251 9.82 -27.44 -4.38
N GLN A 252 10.30 -26.19 -4.40
CA GLN A 252 10.77 -25.47 -3.20
C GLN A 252 9.65 -24.77 -2.41
N LEU A 253 8.42 -24.68 -2.94
CA LEU A 253 7.29 -24.08 -2.24
C LEU A 253 6.80 -25.01 -1.12
N ALA A 254 6.59 -24.55 0.11
CA ALA A 254 6.05 -25.37 1.20
C ALA A 254 4.59 -25.75 0.97
N VAL A 255 4.14 -26.87 1.51
CA VAL A 255 2.70 -27.18 1.56
C VAL A 255 1.98 -26.11 2.40
N GLY A 256 0.89 -25.56 1.88
CA GLY A 256 0.19 -24.40 2.41
C GLY A 256 0.77 -23.05 1.95
N GLY A 257 1.89 -23.07 1.23
CA GLY A 257 2.57 -21.90 0.70
C GLY A 257 1.96 -21.39 -0.61
N ARG A 258 2.28 -20.13 -0.94
CA ARG A 258 1.81 -19.45 -2.15
C ARG A 258 2.94 -18.88 -2.98
N LEU A 259 2.84 -19.01 -4.29
CA LEU A 259 3.73 -18.39 -5.27
C LEU A 259 2.98 -17.33 -6.07
N VAL A 260 3.64 -16.19 -6.34
CA VAL A 260 3.14 -15.11 -7.22
C VAL A 260 4.23 -14.75 -8.23
N ALA A 261 3.95 -14.90 -9.52
CA ALA A 261 4.92 -14.54 -10.57
C ALA A 261 4.24 -14.11 -11.87
N PRO A 262 4.86 -13.19 -12.63
CA PRO A 262 4.44 -12.88 -13.98
C PRO A 262 4.79 -14.04 -14.94
N VAL A 263 3.81 -14.49 -15.72
CA VAL A 263 3.99 -15.55 -16.73
C VAL A 263 3.41 -15.09 -18.05
N ALA A 264 4.05 -15.47 -19.16
CA ALA A 264 3.54 -15.18 -20.50
C ALA A 264 2.14 -15.80 -20.71
N VAL A 265 1.23 -15.01 -21.28
CA VAL A 265 -0.12 -15.44 -21.68
C VAL A 265 -0.36 -14.97 -23.12
N GLY A 266 -0.45 -15.91 -24.05
CA GLY A 266 -0.57 -15.62 -25.48
C GLY A 266 0.67 -14.95 -26.07
N SER A 267 0.52 -14.31 -27.23
CA SER A 267 1.62 -13.62 -27.92
C SER A 267 1.83 -12.21 -27.35
N SER A 268 2.88 -12.04 -26.54
CA SER A 268 3.41 -10.75 -26.05
C SER A 268 2.74 -10.12 -24.82
N ARG A 269 1.92 -10.85 -24.07
CA ARG A 269 1.38 -10.36 -22.78
C ARG A 269 1.88 -11.23 -21.65
N GLN A 270 2.04 -10.64 -20.46
CA GLN A 270 2.24 -11.37 -19.22
C GLN A 270 1.05 -11.10 -18.31
N ALA A 271 0.71 -12.09 -17.48
CA ALA A 271 -0.26 -11.94 -16.41
C ALA A 271 0.34 -12.42 -15.09
N LEU A 272 -0.15 -11.87 -13.99
CA LEU A 272 0.19 -12.40 -12.68
C LEU A 272 -0.47 -13.77 -12.52
N VAL A 273 0.34 -14.75 -12.16
CA VAL A 273 -0.09 -16.10 -11.84
C VAL A 273 0.15 -16.33 -10.36
N VAL A 274 -0.90 -16.81 -9.71
CA VAL A 274 -0.85 -17.27 -8.32
C VAL A 274 -0.93 -18.78 -8.32
N VAL A 275 -0.05 -19.42 -7.55
CA VAL A 275 -0.08 -20.86 -7.32
C VAL A 275 -0.14 -21.12 -5.82
N ASP A 276 -1.16 -21.86 -5.38
CA ASP A 276 -1.26 -22.38 -4.02
C ASP A 276 -0.82 -23.84 -4.00
N ARG A 277 0.10 -24.21 -3.09
CA ARG A 277 0.47 -25.61 -2.86
C ARG A 277 -0.42 -26.19 -1.76
N THR A 278 -1.34 -27.08 -2.12
CA THR A 278 -2.19 -27.81 -1.18
C THR A 278 -1.55 -29.16 -0.82
N VAL A 279 -2.18 -29.92 0.07
CA VAL A 279 -1.75 -31.31 0.35
C VAL A 279 -2.02 -32.23 -0.85
N GLN A 280 -2.96 -31.87 -1.73
CA GLN A 280 -3.34 -32.65 -2.91
C GLN A 280 -2.57 -32.26 -4.18
N GLY A 281 -1.89 -31.12 -4.21
CA GLY A 281 -1.15 -30.67 -5.39
C GLY A 281 -1.05 -29.14 -5.49
N PHE A 282 -1.18 -28.61 -6.70
CA PHE A 282 -1.07 -27.19 -6.99
C PHE A 282 -2.37 -26.65 -7.60
N GLU A 283 -2.87 -25.54 -7.05
CA GLU A 283 -4.00 -24.79 -7.59
C GLU A 283 -3.48 -23.51 -8.22
N ARG A 284 -3.88 -23.23 -9.47
CA ARG A 284 -3.33 -22.11 -10.25
C ARG A 284 -4.43 -21.14 -10.67
N HIS A 285 -4.16 -19.86 -10.46
CA HIS A 285 -5.07 -18.77 -10.78
C HIS A 285 -4.34 -17.70 -11.60
N VAL A 286 -5.02 -17.14 -12.59
CA VAL A 286 -4.51 -16.06 -13.44
C VAL A 286 -5.24 -14.77 -13.07
N PHE A 287 -4.48 -13.70 -12.91
CA PHE A 287 -4.92 -12.38 -12.48
C PHE A 287 -4.67 -11.35 -13.59
N GLU A 288 -4.58 -10.07 -13.23
CA GLU A 288 -4.36 -8.96 -14.15
C GLU A 288 -3.09 -9.08 -15.00
N THR A 289 -3.12 -8.40 -16.15
CA THR A 289 -1.97 -8.29 -17.05
C THR A 289 -0.92 -7.35 -16.49
N VAL A 290 0.35 -7.72 -16.66
CA VAL A 290 1.52 -6.97 -16.20
C VAL A 290 2.61 -6.95 -17.26
N GLN A 291 3.63 -6.13 -17.05
CA GLN A 291 4.81 -6.07 -17.91
C GLN A 291 6.06 -6.07 -17.03
N PHE A 292 6.84 -7.15 -17.17
CA PHE A 292 8.09 -7.37 -16.45
C PHE A 292 9.24 -7.59 -17.42
N VAL A 293 10.45 -7.31 -16.94
CA VAL A 293 11.67 -7.72 -17.62
C VAL A 293 11.71 -9.25 -17.75
N PRO A 294 12.34 -9.81 -18.81
CA PRO A 294 12.41 -11.25 -19.00
C PRO A 294 13.23 -11.94 -17.91
N LEU A 295 12.70 -13.05 -17.40
CA LEU A 295 13.45 -14.01 -16.59
C LEU A 295 14.50 -14.68 -17.49
N LYS A 296 15.74 -14.72 -17.03
CA LYS A 296 16.87 -15.29 -17.78
C LYS A 296 17.68 -16.23 -16.90
N SER A 297 18.12 -17.34 -17.48
CA SER A 297 19.06 -18.26 -16.84
C SER A 297 20.48 -17.69 -16.80
N GLY A 298 21.32 -18.27 -15.95
CA GLY A 298 22.74 -17.97 -15.81
C GLY A 298 23.03 -16.70 -15.03
N MET A 299 24.29 -16.55 -14.63
CA MET A 299 24.81 -15.38 -13.92
C MET A 299 25.58 -14.45 -14.87
N VAL A 300 25.50 -13.15 -14.60
CA VAL A 300 26.21 -12.08 -15.33
C VAL A 300 27.13 -11.38 -14.34
N ARG A 301 28.43 -11.28 -14.69
CA ARG A 301 29.44 -10.59 -13.88
C ARG A 301 29.52 -9.12 -14.25
#